data_AF-A0A1Y3WQZ3-F1
#
_entry.id   AF-A0A1Y3WQZ3-F1
#
_cell.length_a   1.000
_cell.length_b   1.000
_cell.length_c   1.000
_cell.angle_alpha   90.00
_cell.angle_beta   90.00
_cell.angle_gamma   90.00
#
_symmetry.space_group_name_H-M   'P 1'
#
loop_
_entity.id
_entity.type
_entity.pdbx_description
1 polymer ?
#
loop_
_entity_poly.entity_id
_entity_poly.type
_entity_poly.pdbx_seq_one_letter_code
_entity_poly.pdbx_strand_id
1 'polypeptide(L)' 'MDGDPEANFAHFCLQKFGWEPSKFLDLPVKERAFVIASIQVRGEDEKKREAELKSKMRKGKSKRK' A
#
# COMPACT_ATOMS: atom_id res chain seq x y z
N MET A 1 4.85 -10.37 -12.47
CA MET A 1 4.50 -8.95 -12.26
C MET A 1 5.65 -8.35 -11.50
N ASP A 2 6.63 -7.85 -12.23
CA ASP A 2 7.80 -7.15 -11.71
C ASP A 2 7.37 -5.72 -11.35
N GLY A 3 6.75 -5.58 -10.18
CA GLY A 3 6.53 -4.29 -9.58
C GLY A 3 7.53 -4.14 -8.46
N ASP A 4 8.53 -3.26 -8.64
CA ASP A 4 9.49 -2.94 -7.59
C ASP A 4 8.72 -2.60 -6.30
N PRO A 5 8.98 -3.30 -5.19
CA PRO A 5 8.27 -3.05 -3.94
C PRO A 5 8.40 -1.58 -3.52
N GLU A 6 9.55 -0.95 -3.80
CA GLU A 6 9.79 0.47 -3.55
C GLU A 6 8.91 1.40 -4.38
N ALA A 7 8.60 1.06 -5.63
CA ALA A 7 7.69 1.85 -6.46
C ALA A 7 6.26 1.83 -5.91
N ASN A 8 5.83 0.70 -5.34
CA ASN A 8 4.52 0.61 -4.67
C ASN A 8 4.47 1.49 -3.42
N PHE A 9 5.54 1.52 -2.63
CA PHE A 9 5.61 2.40 -1.45
C PHE A 9 5.67 3.88 -1.84
N ALA A 10 6.44 4.24 -2.88
CA ALA A 10 6.49 5.60 -3.41
C ALA A 10 5.10 6.06 -3.90
N HIS A 11 4.36 5.18 -4.57
CA HIS A 11 2.99 5.46 -4.99
C HIS A 11 2.04 5.68 -3.80
N PHE A 12 2.17 4.87 -2.74
CA PHE A 12 1.39 5.03 -1.51
C PHE A 12 1.71 6.36 -0.79
N CYS A 13 2.99 6.74 -0.72
CA CYS A 13 3.44 8.02 -0.20
C CYS A 13 2.85 9.20 -0.98
N LEU A 14 2.84 9.11 -2.31
CA LEU A 14 2.22 10.11 -3.18
C LEU A 14 0.71 10.24 -2.90
N GLN A 15 0.01 9.11 -2.78
CA GLN A 15 -1.44 9.11 -2.67
C GLN A 15 -1.96 9.53 -1.28
N LYS A 16 -1.29 9.12 -0.19
CA LYS A 16 -1.74 9.39 1.19
C LYS A 16 -1.08 10.61 1.83
N PHE A 17 0.21 10.84 1.53
CA PHE A 17 1.00 11.92 2.13
C PHE A 17 1.24 13.08 1.16
N GLY A 18 0.88 12.94 -0.11
CA GLY A 18 1.15 13.96 -1.14
C GLY A 18 2.64 14.14 -1.40
N TRP A 19 3.46 13.16 -1.04
CA TRP A 19 4.91 13.23 -1.20
C TRP A 19 5.32 12.87 -2.62
N GLU A 20 6.22 13.67 -3.17
CA GLU A 20 6.77 13.40 -4.49
C GLU A 20 7.57 12.09 -4.46
N PRO A 21 7.37 11.17 -5.41
CA PRO A 21 8.06 9.88 -5.43
C PRO A 21 9.59 10.04 -5.52
N SER A 22 10.06 11.10 -6.20
CA SER A 22 11.47 11.50 -6.24
C SER A 22 12.03 11.71 -4.83
N LYS A 23 11.26 12.38 -3.96
CA LYS A 23 11.66 12.67 -2.58
C LYS A 23 11.77 11.41 -1.73
N PHE A 24 10.93 10.41 -1.99
CA PHE A 24 11.03 9.12 -1.30
C PHE A 24 12.26 8.33 -1.77
N LEU A 25 12.56 8.35 -3.07
CA LEU A 25 13.70 7.63 -3.64
C LEU A 25 15.05 8.25 -3.24
N ASP A 26 15.09 9.59 -3.08
CA ASP A 26 16.29 10.33 -2.68
C ASP A 26 16.60 10.19 -1.17
N LEU A 27 15.66 9.71 -0.37
CA LEU A 27 15.88 9.51 1.07
C LEU A 27 16.98 8.47 1.33
N PRO A 28 17.82 8.69 2.37
CA PRO A 28 18.81 7.71 2.77
C PRO A 28 18.13 6.41 3.18
N VAL A 29 18.80 5.28 2.89
CA VAL A 29 18.26 3.92 3.03
C VAL A 29 17.63 3.66 4.40
N LYS A 30 18.20 4.22 5.48
CA LYS A 30 17.67 4.08 6.84
C LYS A 30 16.30 4.72 7.02
N GLU A 31 16.13 5.94 6.50
CA GLU A 31 14.84 6.65 6.57
C GLU A 31 13.81 6.01 5.65
N ARG A 32 14.23 5.60 4.45
CA ARG A 32 13.38 4.85 3.52
C ARG A 32 12.87 3.56 4.15
N ALA A 33 13.73 2.79 4.81
CA ALA A 33 13.34 1.57 5.53
C ALA A 33 12.38 1.87 6.70
N PHE A 34 12.59 2.95 7.45
CA PHE A 34 11.69 3.35 8.53
C PHE A 34 10.29 3.73 8.02
N VAL A 35 10.23 4.50 6.93
CA VAL A 35 8.96 4.88 6.28
C VAL A 35 8.26 3.64 5.74
N ILE A 36 8.98 2.73 5.08
CA ILE A 36 8.43 1.45 4.60
C ILE A 36 7.88 0.62 5.75
N ALA A 37 8.63 0.46 6.85
CA ALA A 37 8.16 -0.28 8.02
C ALA A 37 6.91 0.35 8.65
N SER A 38 6.88 1.68 8.76
CA SER A 38 5.72 2.43 9.27
C SER A 38 4.48 2.26 8.38
N ILE A 39 4.69 2.26 7.06
CA ILE A 39 3.63 2.02 6.08
C ILE A 39 3.20 0.56 6.11
N GLN A 40 4.11 -0.41 6.26
CA GLN A 40 3.75 -1.83 6.36
C GLN A 40 2.89 -2.10 7.60
N VAL A 41 3.27 -1.57 8.76
CA VAL A 41 2.47 -1.71 10.00
C VAL A 41 1.05 -1.15 9.83
N ARG A 42 0.90 0.01 9.18
CA ARG A 42 -0.43 0.58 8.87
C ARG A 42 -1.15 -0.17 7.75
N GLY A 43 -0.40 -0.59 6.74
CA GLY A 43 -0.89 -1.21 5.51
C GLY A 43 -1.34 -2.64 5.73
N GLU A 44 -0.77 -3.39 6.68
CA GLU A 44 -1.29 -4.70 7.08
C GLU A 44 -2.70 -4.60 7.65
N ASP A 45 -2.99 -3.57 8.45
CA ASP A 45 -4.33 -3.30 8.98
C ASP A 45 -5.31 -2.92 7.84
N GLU A 46 -4.88 -2.08 6.91
CA GLU A 46 -5.68 -1.64 5.75
C GLU A 46 -5.91 -2.80 4.75
N LYS A 47 -4.90 -3.63 4.50
CA LYS A 47 -4.95 -4.80 3.60
C LYS A 47 -5.86 -5.90 4.16
N LYS A 48 -5.91 -6.08 5.48
CA LYS A 48 -6.86 -6.99 6.13
C LYS A 48 -8.30 -6.51 5.89
N ARG A 49 -8.55 -5.21 6.05
CA ARG A 49 -9.86 -4.59 5.77
C ARG A 49 -10.24 -4.67 4.29
N GLU A 50 -9.30 -4.45 3.38
CA GLU A 50 -9.51 -4.58 1.94
C GLU A 50 -9.80 -6.03 1.52
N ALA A 51 -9.09 -7.00 2.10
CA ALA A 51 -9.36 -8.42 1.87
C ALA A 51 -10.76 -8.81 2.38
N GLU A 52 -11.18 -8.29 3.53
CA GLU A 52 -12.54 -8.46 4.04
C GLU A 52 -13.61 -7.79 3.16
N LEU A 53 -13.34 -6.60 2.63
CA LEU A 53 -14.23 -5.90 1.69
C LEU A 53 -14.35 -6.65 0.36
N LYS A 54 -13.23 -7.07 -0.22
CA LYS A 54 -13.19 -7.81 -1.49
C LYS A 54 -13.85 -9.19 -1.37
N SER A 55 -13.71 -9.86 -0.24
CA SER A 55 -14.40 -11.12 0.05
C SER A 55 -15.91 -10.93 0.23
N LYS A 56 -16.34 -9.85 0.91
CA LYS A 56 -17.76 -9.48 1.01
C LYS A 56 -18.37 -9.13 -0.36
N MET A 57 -17.67 -8.37 -1.20
CA MET A 57 -18.12 -8.03 -2.56
C MET A 57 -18.26 -9.27 -3.46
N ARG A 58 -17.33 -10.24 -3.38
CA ARG A 58 -17.43 -11.52 -4.11
C ARG A 58 -18.65 -12.33 -3.67
N LYS A 59 -18.93 -12.39 -2.36
CA LYS A 59 -20.09 -13.11 -1.81
C LYS A 59 -21.43 -12.49 -2.25
N GLY A 60 -21.50 -11.16 -2.34
CA GLY A 60 -22.69 -10.45 -2.84
C GLY A 60 -22.97 -10.68 -4.33
N LYS A 61 -21.93 -10.88 -5.15
CA LYS A 61 -22.07 -11.12 -6.59
C LYS A 61 -22.53 -12.54 -6.92
N SER A 62 -22.15 -13.53 -6.11
CA SER A 62 -22.57 -14.92 -6.27
C SER A 62 -24.03 -15.18 -5.90
N LYS A 63 -24.65 -14.32 -5.07
CA LYS A 63 -26.05 -14.45 -4.64
C LYS A 63 -27.07 -13.86 -5.63
N ARG A 64 -26.60 -13.15 -6.65
CA ARG A 64 -27.42 -12.50 -7.70
C ARG A 64 -27.42 -13.28 -9.02
N LYS A 65 -26.85 -14.48 -9.06
CA LYS A 65 -26.86 -15.39 -10.22
C LYS A 65 -27.80 -16.55 -9.95
#